data_AF-K0AZ55-F1
#
_entry.id   AF-K0AZ55-F1
#
_cell.length_a   1.000
_cell.length_b   1.000
_cell.length_c   1.000
_cell.angle_alpha   90.00
_cell.angle_beta   90.00
_cell.angle_gamma   90.00
#
_symmetry.space_group_name_H-M   'P 1'
#
loop_
_entity.id
_entity.type
_entity.pdbx_description
1 polymer ?
#
loop_
_entity_poly.entity_id
_entity_poly.type
_entity_poly.pdbx_seq_one_letter_code
_entity_poly.pdbx_strand_id
1 'polypeptide(L)'
;MSRKIKEVEEKESSIEDLLSKQVEELERISNLTSDEAKEILLDDIRKEITHESAMMIKDMENKAKEDGEKRAREIIAYAIQKCSADHVAETTVSVVSLPNDEMKGRIIGREGRNIRTLETLTGIDLIIDDTPEAVILSGFDPIRREVARIALEKLIVDGRIHPARIEEMVEKAKKEVDNYIREQGEQAVFETNIHGLHMEIVKLIGRLTFRTSYGQNILKHSMEVSHLAGLMAAELGADVKIAKRAGLLHDLGKAVDHEVEGPHVAIGVDLARRYKESKEVLHAIEAHHGDVEPETVEAILVQAADAISAARPGARRETLETYIKRLQKLEEIASSFEGIERSFAIQAGREIRIMVKPDSINDDQIVHTARDIVKRIEDELEYPGQIKVNVIRETRAIEYAK
;
A
#
# COMPACT_ATOMS: atom_id res chain seq x y z
N MET A 1 20.62 96.32 18.55
CA MET A 1 20.65 94.84 18.51
C MET A 1 20.39 94.22 19.88
N SER A 2 21.18 94.52 20.92
CA SER A 2 21.01 93.95 22.28
C SER A 2 19.62 94.09 22.91
N ARG A 3 18.91 95.22 22.70
CA ARG A 3 17.56 95.44 23.26
C ARG A 3 16.47 94.55 22.64
N LYS A 4 16.57 94.29 21.33
CA LYS A 4 15.66 93.38 20.61
C LYS A 4 15.91 91.91 20.97
N ILE A 5 17.15 91.55 21.29
CA ILE A 5 17.49 90.20 21.76
C ILE A 5 16.88 89.96 23.14
N LYS A 6 16.99 90.94 24.05
CA LYS A 6 16.35 90.89 25.37
C LYS A 6 14.82 90.78 25.31
N GLU A 7 14.17 91.54 24.44
CA GLU A 7 12.71 91.44 24.25
C GLU A 7 12.26 90.09 23.67
N VAL A 8 13.12 89.43 22.88
CA VAL A 8 12.84 88.09 22.35
C VAL A 8 13.03 87.05 23.45
N GLU A 9 14.12 87.13 24.22
CA GLU A 9 14.36 86.24 25.37
C GLU A 9 13.26 86.35 26.43
N GLU A 10 12.79 87.57 26.74
CA GLU A 10 11.67 87.78 27.67
C GLU A 10 10.34 87.21 27.13
N LYS A 11 10.11 87.30 25.81
CA LYS A 11 8.94 86.69 25.18
C LYS A 11 9.03 85.17 25.13
N GLU A 12 10.20 84.61 24.85
CA GLU A 12 10.43 83.16 24.87
C GLU A 12 10.19 82.60 26.28
N SER A 13 10.75 83.25 27.30
CA SER A 13 10.51 82.87 28.70
C SER A 13 9.03 83.00 29.09
N SER A 14 8.34 84.06 28.66
CA SER A 14 6.90 84.20 28.89
C SER A 14 6.07 83.13 28.18
N ILE A 15 6.49 82.69 27.00
CA ILE A 15 5.81 81.64 26.22
C ILE A 15 6.01 80.29 26.90
N GLU A 16 7.23 80.00 27.37
CA GLU A 16 7.54 78.78 28.13
C GLU A 16 6.74 78.70 29.43
N ASP A 17 6.64 79.81 30.18
CA ASP A 17 5.82 79.88 31.40
C ASP A 17 4.33 79.66 31.13
N LEU A 18 3.81 80.23 30.05
CA LEU A 18 2.42 80.04 29.64
C LEU A 18 2.15 78.59 29.22
N LEU A 19 3.10 77.98 28.51
CA LEU A 19 3.03 76.57 28.12
C LEU A 19 3.03 75.65 29.33
N SER A 20 3.92 75.91 30.30
CA SER A 20 4.01 75.15 31.54
C SER A 20 2.69 75.18 32.33
N LYS A 21 2.11 76.38 32.50
CA LYS A 21 0.79 76.53 33.16
C LYS A 21 -0.35 75.85 32.43
N GLN A 22 -0.31 75.85 31.08
CA GLN A 22 -1.28 75.12 30.29
C GLN A 22 -1.18 73.60 30.49
N VAL A 23 0.05 73.07 30.59
CA VAL A 23 0.30 71.65 30.85
C VAL A 23 -0.19 71.27 32.25
N GLU A 24 0.16 72.04 33.29
CA GLU A 24 -0.31 71.79 34.66
C GLU A 24 -1.86 71.78 34.77
N GLU A 25 -2.52 72.71 34.08
CA GLU A 25 -3.98 72.80 34.11
C GLU A 25 -4.63 71.62 33.36
N LEU A 26 -4.01 71.15 32.28
CA LEU A 26 -4.44 69.94 31.57
C LEU A 26 -4.24 68.68 32.42
N GLU A 27 -3.11 68.55 33.12
CA GLU A 27 -2.83 67.45 34.06
C GLU A 27 -3.84 67.43 35.23
N ARG A 28 -4.21 68.61 35.71
CA ARG A 28 -5.22 68.76 36.76
C ARG A 28 -6.62 68.35 36.29
N ILE A 29 -7.01 68.72 35.07
CA ILE A 29 -8.33 68.37 34.51
C ILE A 29 -8.41 66.88 34.19
N SER A 30 -7.32 66.29 33.67
CA SER A 30 -7.25 64.86 33.33
C SER A 30 -7.05 63.96 34.56
N ASN A 31 -6.67 64.51 35.72
CA ASN A 31 -6.19 63.78 36.90
C ASN A 31 -5.03 62.81 36.58
N LEU A 32 -4.24 63.13 35.55
CA LEU A 32 -3.10 62.34 35.11
C LEU A 32 -1.93 63.29 34.86
N THR A 33 -0.75 62.92 35.34
CA THR A 33 0.49 63.59 34.91
C THR A 33 0.79 63.25 33.45
N SER A 34 1.56 64.11 32.77
CA SER A 34 1.96 63.89 31.37
C SER A 34 2.70 62.55 31.19
N ASP A 35 3.47 62.12 32.20
CA ASP A 35 4.18 60.83 32.17
C ASP A 35 3.23 59.63 32.35
N GLU A 36 2.21 59.72 33.21
CA GLU A 36 1.20 58.67 33.37
C GLU A 36 0.33 58.53 32.12
N ALA A 37 -0.10 59.65 31.51
CA ALA A 37 -0.85 59.64 30.26
C ALA A 37 -0.04 59.01 29.11
N LYS A 38 1.28 59.26 29.09
CA LYS A 38 2.21 58.66 28.14
C LYS A 38 2.38 57.16 28.39
N GLU A 39 2.49 56.71 29.64
CA GLU A 39 2.58 55.28 29.96
C GLU A 39 1.31 54.52 29.55
N ILE A 40 0.13 55.06 29.85
CA ILE A 40 -1.16 54.45 29.47
C ILE A 40 -1.26 54.30 27.95
N LEU A 41 -0.93 55.37 27.21
CA LEU A 41 -0.92 55.34 25.76
C LEU A 41 0.08 54.30 25.21
N LEU A 42 1.27 54.22 25.79
CA LEU A 42 2.28 53.24 25.41
C LEU A 42 1.85 51.81 25.75
N ASP A 43 1.13 51.58 26.85
CA ASP A 43 0.62 50.26 27.24
C ASP A 43 -0.50 49.79 26.32
N ASP A 44 -1.43 50.68 25.95
CA ASP A 44 -2.50 50.36 25.00
C ASP A 44 -1.94 50.06 23.60
N ILE A 45 -0.99 50.88 23.12
CA ILE A 45 -0.27 50.61 21.88
C ILE A 45 0.47 49.27 21.94
N ARG A 46 1.11 48.93 23.08
CA ARG A 46 1.77 47.62 23.25
C ARG A 46 0.78 46.47 23.15
N LYS A 47 -0.40 46.58 23.77
CA LYS A 47 -1.44 45.53 23.70
C LYS A 47 -1.95 45.36 22.26
N GLU A 48 -2.20 46.45 21.57
CA GLU A 48 -2.65 46.45 20.17
C GLU A 48 -1.59 45.82 19.26
N ILE A 49 -0.33 46.27 19.35
CA ILE A 49 0.79 45.70 18.59
C ILE A 49 0.96 44.20 18.90
N THR A 50 0.83 43.80 20.16
CA THR A 50 0.95 42.37 20.55
C THR A 50 -0.15 41.54 19.90
N HIS A 51 -1.39 42.05 19.89
CA HIS A 51 -2.51 41.37 19.27
C HIS A 51 -2.35 41.27 17.74
N GLU A 52 -2.01 42.38 17.07
CA GLU A 52 -1.76 42.40 15.63
C GLU A 52 -0.60 41.48 15.25
N SER A 53 0.50 41.51 16.01
CA SER A 53 1.66 40.63 15.80
C SER A 53 1.28 39.16 15.93
N ALA A 54 0.46 38.81 16.94
CA ALA A 54 -0.01 37.43 17.13
C ALA A 54 -0.89 36.96 15.95
N MET A 55 -1.78 37.83 15.43
CA MET A 55 -2.57 37.52 14.24
C MET A 55 -1.69 37.35 13.00
N MET A 56 -0.70 38.23 12.82
CA MET A 56 0.22 38.17 11.69
C MET A 56 1.07 36.90 11.73
N ILE A 57 1.59 36.51 12.90
CA ILE A 57 2.31 35.25 13.10
C ILE A 57 1.42 34.07 12.72
N LYS A 58 0.18 34.02 13.23
CA LYS A 58 -0.75 32.93 12.94
C LYS A 58 -1.10 32.84 11.45
N ASP A 59 -1.30 33.97 10.78
CA ASP A 59 -1.57 34.01 9.34
C ASP A 59 -0.34 33.53 8.53
N MET A 60 0.87 33.92 8.94
CA MET A 60 2.11 33.45 8.34
C MET A 60 2.34 31.95 8.56
N GLU A 61 2.05 31.43 9.76
CA GLU A 61 2.12 29.98 10.06
C GLU A 61 1.13 29.18 9.21
N ASN A 62 -0.11 29.66 9.08
CA ASN A 62 -1.12 29.03 8.23
C ASN A 62 -0.70 29.02 6.77
N LYS A 63 -0.20 30.15 6.24
CA LYS A 63 0.33 30.22 4.87
C LYS A 63 1.51 29.28 4.65
N ALA A 64 2.46 29.25 5.59
CA ALA A 64 3.59 28.33 5.53
C ALA A 64 3.14 26.86 5.52
N LYS A 65 2.10 26.53 6.30
CA LYS A 65 1.50 25.20 6.32
C LYS A 65 0.82 24.86 4.99
N GLU A 66 0.00 25.76 4.44
CA GLU A 66 -0.66 25.56 3.15
C GLU A 66 0.33 25.40 1.99
N ASP A 67 1.37 26.24 1.95
CA ASP A 67 2.46 26.15 0.97
C ASP A 67 3.24 24.84 1.13
N GLY A 68 3.45 24.39 2.37
CA GLY A 68 4.06 23.10 2.70
C GLY A 68 3.23 21.92 2.19
N GLU A 69 1.92 21.91 2.46
CA GLU A 69 1.01 20.87 1.96
C GLU A 69 0.92 20.84 0.43
N LYS A 70 1.02 22.00 -0.22
CA LYS A 70 1.08 22.08 -1.68
C LYS A 70 2.37 21.47 -2.22
N ARG A 71 3.53 21.85 -1.67
CA ARG A 71 4.83 21.29 -2.06
C ARG A 71 4.91 19.79 -1.81
N ALA A 72 4.41 19.31 -0.67
CA ALA A 72 4.39 17.88 -0.36
C ALA A 72 3.59 17.08 -1.41
N ARG A 73 2.41 17.59 -1.81
CA ARG A 73 1.62 16.99 -2.90
C ARG A 73 2.35 16.99 -4.23
N GLU A 74 3.07 18.05 -4.56
CA GLU A 74 3.88 18.14 -5.79
C GLU A 74 5.02 17.10 -5.79
N ILE A 75 5.75 16.96 -4.68
CA ILE A 75 6.84 15.98 -4.52
C ILE A 75 6.31 14.56 -4.65
N ILE A 76 5.22 14.24 -3.94
CA ILE A 76 4.61 12.90 -3.98
C ILE A 76 4.10 12.59 -5.39
N ALA A 77 3.40 13.53 -6.04
CA ALA A 77 2.90 13.35 -7.40
C ALA A 77 4.05 13.12 -8.40
N TYR A 78 5.14 13.89 -8.26
CA TYR A 78 6.34 13.74 -9.09
C TYR A 78 7.00 12.37 -8.89
N ALA A 79 7.16 11.93 -7.64
CA ALA A 79 7.73 10.62 -7.32
C ALA A 79 6.88 9.49 -7.92
N ILE A 80 5.55 9.55 -7.75
CA ILE A 80 4.61 8.58 -8.32
C ILE A 80 4.71 8.53 -9.85
N GLN A 81 4.70 9.69 -10.51
CA GLN A 81 4.76 9.79 -11.98
C GLN A 81 6.03 9.15 -12.54
N LYS A 82 7.16 9.26 -11.82
CA LYS A 82 8.44 8.67 -12.22
C LYS A 82 8.53 7.15 -11.99
N CYS A 83 7.72 6.60 -11.08
CA CYS A 83 7.73 5.18 -10.69
C CYS A 83 6.57 4.37 -11.30
N SER A 84 6.03 4.75 -12.46
CA SER A 84 4.93 4.02 -13.09
C SER A 84 5.42 2.69 -13.70
N ALA A 85 5.29 1.59 -12.95
CA ALA A 85 5.59 0.23 -13.41
C ALA A 85 4.30 -0.59 -13.61
N ASP A 86 4.28 -1.47 -14.62
CA ASP A 86 3.20 -2.42 -14.83
C ASP A 86 3.29 -3.57 -13.81
N HIS A 87 2.16 -3.91 -13.18
CA HIS A 87 2.07 -5.05 -12.27
C HIS A 87 1.16 -6.14 -12.81
N VAL A 88 1.70 -7.34 -12.88
CA VAL A 88 0.96 -8.58 -13.12
C VAL A 88 0.79 -9.26 -11.77
N ALA A 89 -0.46 -9.48 -11.37
CA ALA A 89 -0.76 -10.29 -10.20
C ALA A 89 -0.48 -11.76 -10.53
N GLU A 90 0.41 -12.40 -9.78
CA GLU A 90 0.69 -13.83 -9.89
C GLU A 90 -0.23 -14.63 -8.97
N THR A 91 -0.70 -15.77 -9.48
CA THR A 91 -1.53 -16.72 -8.74
C THR A 91 -0.69 -17.65 -7.87
N THR A 92 -1.21 -17.99 -6.69
CA THR A 92 -0.58 -18.88 -5.68
C THR A 92 -0.47 -20.34 -6.11
N VAL A 93 -1.03 -20.70 -7.26
CA VAL A 93 -1.06 -22.06 -7.79
C VAL A 93 -0.22 -22.09 -9.07
N SER A 94 0.75 -23.00 -9.10
CA SER A 94 1.54 -23.29 -10.29
C SER A 94 0.93 -24.52 -10.97
N VAL A 95 0.37 -24.32 -12.16
CA VAL A 95 -0.17 -25.39 -12.99
C VAL A 95 0.86 -25.76 -14.03
N VAL A 96 1.22 -27.04 -14.10
CA VAL A 96 2.09 -27.57 -15.15
C VAL A 96 1.24 -28.36 -16.14
N SER A 97 1.24 -27.91 -17.39
CA SER A 97 0.56 -28.60 -18.49
C SER A 97 1.34 -29.84 -18.91
N LEU A 98 0.65 -30.96 -19.06
CA LEU A 98 1.18 -32.21 -19.57
C LEU A 98 0.83 -32.38 -21.05
N PRO A 99 1.68 -33.01 -21.86
CA PRO A 99 1.41 -33.23 -23.27
C PRO A 99 0.38 -34.34 -23.54
N ASN A 100 0.13 -35.23 -22.59
CA ASN A 100 -0.87 -36.31 -22.65
C ASN A 100 -1.02 -37.01 -21.28
N ASP A 101 -2.07 -37.83 -21.14
CA ASP A 101 -2.31 -38.64 -19.94
C ASP A 101 -1.30 -39.78 -19.73
N GLU A 102 -0.59 -40.22 -20.78
CA GLU A 102 0.49 -41.20 -20.63
C GLU A 102 1.61 -40.63 -19.76
N MET A 103 1.95 -39.35 -19.95
CA MET A 103 2.93 -38.64 -19.11
C MET A 103 2.44 -38.50 -17.67
N LYS A 104 1.13 -38.26 -17.47
CA LYS A 104 0.51 -38.28 -16.12
C LYS A 104 0.76 -39.61 -15.42
N GLY A 105 0.55 -40.73 -16.12
CA GLY A 105 0.85 -42.08 -15.62
C GLY A 105 2.33 -42.31 -15.28
N ARG A 106 3.25 -41.79 -16.10
CA ARG A 106 4.71 -41.88 -15.85
C ARG A 106 5.16 -41.03 -14.66
N ILE A 107 4.56 -39.86 -14.46
CA ILE A 107 4.81 -38.98 -13.31
C ILE A 107 4.38 -39.64 -12.01
N ILE A 108 3.21 -40.30 -11.98
CA ILE A 108 2.77 -41.09 -10.82
C ILE A 108 3.73 -42.26 -10.61
N GLY A 109 4.02 -43.01 -11.67
CA GLY A 109 4.82 -44.24 -11.61
C GLY A 109 4.08 -45.40 -10.93
N ARG A 110 4.69 -46.58 -10.92
CA ARG A 110 4.10 -47.76 -10.26
C ARG A 110 3.96 -47.49 -8.76
N GLU A 111 2.76 -47.69 -8.22
CA GLU A 111 2.43 -47.47 -6.79
C GLU A 111 2.72 -46.05 -6.29
N GLY A 112 2.74 -45.05 -7.19
CA GLY A 112 3.07 -43.67 -6.82
C GLY A 112 4.55 -43.45 -6.48
N ARG A 113 5.45 -44.37 -6.88
CA ARG A 113 6.88 -44.28 -6.52
C ARG A 113 7.54 -43.01 -7.04
N ASN A 114 7.22 -42.59 -8.26
CA ASN A 114 7.87 -41.45 -8.90
C ASN A 114 7.39 -40.14 -8.28
N ILE A 115 6.07 -39.97 -8.14
CA ILE A 115 5.49 -38.81 -7.48
C ILE A 115 6.02 -38.65 -6.05
N ARG A 116 6.01 -39.71 -5.24
CA ARG A 116 6.58 -39.68 -3.87
C ARG A 116 8.06 -39.31 -3.85
N THR A 117 8.83 -39.77 -4.83
CA THR A 117 10.26 -39.43 -4.92
C THR A 117 10.43 -37.94 -5.17
N LEU A 118 9.66 -37.37 -6.10
CA LEU A 118 9.69 -35.94 -6.38
C LEU A 118 9.23 -35.13 -5.16
N GLU A 119 8.10 -35.49 -4.55
CA GLU A 119 7.56 -34.84 -3.34
C GLU A 119 8.56 -34.88 -2.18
N THR A 120 9.25 -36.01 -1.98
CA THR A 120 10.26 -36.15 -0.92
C THR A 120 11.49 -35.26 -1.18
N LEU A 121 11.91 -35.14 -2.44
CA LEU A 121 13.10 -34.37 -2.82
C LEU A 121 12.87 -32.86 -2.86
N THR A 122 11.66 -32.43 -3.20
CA THR A 122 11.28 -31.00 -3.30
C THR A 122 10.58 -30.50 -2.05
N GLY A 123 9.90 -31.37 -1.30
CA GLY A 123 9.03 -31.00 -0.18
C GLY A 123 7.74 -30.31 -0.61
N ILE A 124 7.27 -30.58 -1.84
CA ILE A 124 6.05 -30.00 -2.44
C ILE A 124 5.11 -31.15 -2.81
N ASP A 125 3.83 -31.01 -2.47
CA ASP A 125 2.81 -32.00 -2.77
C ASP A 125 2.33 -31.83 -4.22
N LEU A 126 2.22 -32.94 -4.95
CA LEU A 126 1.71 -32.95 -6.32
C LEU A 126 0.27 -33.44 -6.32
N ILE A 127 -0.67 -32.53 -6.57
CA ILE A 127 -2.09 -32.87 -6.66
C ILE A 127 -2.40 -33.25 -8.10
N ILE A 128 -2.76 -34.52 -8.27
CA ILE A 128 -3.19 -35.10 -9.54
C ILE A 128 -4.68 -35.44 -9.39
N ASP A 129 -5.54 -34.65 -10.01
CA ASP A 129 -7.00 -34.80 -9.98
C ASP A 129 -7.54 -35.25 -11.35
N ASP A 130 -8.86 -35.36 -11.50
CA ASP A 130 -9.58 -35.70 -12.74
C ASP A 130 -9.42 -34.63 -13.84
N THR A 131 -8.72 -33.52 -13.57
CA THR A 131 -8.36 -32.55 -14.59
C THR A 131 -7.43 -33.20 -15.63
N PRO A 132 -7.83 -33.24 -16.91
CA PRO A 132 -6.99 -33.81 -17.97
C PRO A 132 -5.75 -32.94 -18.18
N GLU A 133 -4.63 -33.58 -18.52
CA GLU A 133 -3.42 -32.90 -19.01
C GLU A 133 -2.82 -31.84 -18.06
N ALA A 134 -3.09 -31.89 -16.76
CA ALA A 134 -2.54 -30.92 -15.80
C ALA A 134 -2.13 -31.57 -14.47
N VAL A 135 -1.07 -31.02 -13.86
CA VAL A 135 -0.63 -31.33 -12.50
C VAL A 135 -0.54 -30.04 -11.70
N ILE A 136 -1.09 -30.05 -10.50
CA ILE A 136 -1.12 -28.90 -9.60
C ILE A 136 -0.02 -29.07 -8.55
N LEU A 137 0.86 -28.07 -8.43
CA LEU A 137 1.89 -28.02 -7.39
C LEU A 137 1.36 -27.27 -6.17
N SER A 138 1.28 -27.97 -5.03
CA SER A 138 0.79 -27.42 -3.77
C SER A 138 1.90 -27.42 -2.71
N GLY A 139 2.15 -26.27 -2.11
CA GLY A 139 3.13 -26.15 -1.03
C GLY A 139 3.35 -24.69 -0.65
N PHE A 140 3.74 -24.44 0.59
CA PHE A 140 3.84 -23.08 1.14
C PHE A 140 5.11 -22.34 0.71
N ASP A 141 6.23 -23.05 0.52
CA ASP A 141 7.50 -22.47 0.09
C ASP A 141 7.50 -22.25 -1.45
N PRO A 142 7.51 -20.99 -1.92
CA PRO A 142 7.43 -20.69 -3.34
C PRO A 142 8.70 -21.06 -4.10
N ILE A 143 9.88 -21.05 -3.46
CA ILE A 143 11.15 -21.42 -4.09
C ILE A 143 11.16 -22.92 -4.34
N ARG A 144 10.74 -23.73 -3.35
CA ARG A 144 10.60 -25.17 -3.55
C ARG A 144 9.57 -25.51 -4.61
N ARG A 145 8.46 -24.76 -4.66
CA ARG A 145 7.43 -24.91 -5.70
C ARG A 145 8.00 -24.66 -7.10
N GLU A 146 8.84 -23.63 -7.23
CA GLU A 146 9.51 -23.33 -8.49
C GLU A 146 10.53 -24.41 -8.90
N VAL A 147 11.32 -24.90 -7.95
CA VAL A 147 12.24 -26.03 -8.18
C VAL A 147 11.46 -27.25 -8.67
N ALA A 148 10.31 -27.56 -8.06
CA ALA A 148 9.45 -28.66 -8.48
C ALA A 148 8.88 -28.45 -9.89
N ARG A 149 8.46 -27.22 -10.22
CA ARG A 149 7.97 -26.85 -11.56
C ARG A 149 9.02 -27.09 -12.64
N ILE A 150 10.21 -26.52 -12.47
CA ILE A 150 11.32 -26.65 -13.44
C ILE A 150 11.78 -28.11 -13.54
N ALA A 151 11.86 -28.83 -12.42
CA ALA A 151 12.22 -30.24 -12.43
C ALA A 151 11.18 -31.07 -13.22
N LEU A 152 9.90 -30.81 -13.03
CA LEU A 152 8.81 -31.50 -13.72
C LEU A 152 8.82 -31.18 -15.23
N GLU A 153 8.98 -29.93 -15.62
CA GLU A 153 9.10 -29.51 -17.03
C GLU A 153 10.28 -30.22 -17.73
N LYS A 154 11.44 -30.30 -17.07
CA LYS A 154 12.60 -31.02 -17.61
C LYS A 154 12.36 -32.52 -17.74
N LEU A 155 11.71 -33.14 -16.76
CA LEU A 155 11.32 -34.55 -16.81
C LEU A 155 10.33 -34.82 -17.94
N ILE A 156 9.42 -33.88 -18.22
CA ILE A 156 8.46 -33.98 -19.32
C ILE A 156 9.18 -33.98 -20.66
N VAL A 157 10.12 -33.03 -20.86
CA VAL A 157 10.91 -32.92 -22.10
C VAL A 157 11.79 -34.14 -22.32
N ASP A 158 12.39 -34.70 -21.26
CA ASP A 158 13.24 -35.90 -21.35
C ASP A 158 12.44 -37.19 -21.56
N GLY A 159 11.18 -37.23 -21.12
CA GLY A 159 10.26 -38.37 -21.29
C GLY A 159 10.59 -39.61 -20.44
N ARG A 160 11.70 -39.61 -19.69
CA ARG A 160 12.13 -40.69 -18.79
C ARG A 160 11.94 -40.28 -17.33
N ILE A 161 11.04 -40.95 -16.64
CA ILE A 161 10.69 -40.62 -15.25
C ILE A 161 10.95 -41.85 -14.37
N HIS A 162 12.09 -41.83 -13.67
CA HIS A 162 12.47 -42.83 -12.67
C HIS A 162 13.28 -42.17 -11.55
N PRO A 163 13.38 -42.76 -10.34
CA PRO A 163 13.92 -42.09 -9.16
C PRO A 163 15.29 -41.40 -9.35
N ALA A 164 16.28 -42.11 -9.92
CA ALA A 164 17.60 -41.54 -10.15
C ALA A 164 17.59 -40.32 -11.11
N ARG A 165 16.66 -40.31 -12.08
CA ARG A 165 16.54 -39.18 -13.02
C ARG A 165 15.80 -38.01 -12.38
N ILE A 166 14.80 -38.29 -11.55
CA ILE A 166 14.10 -37.28 -10.76
C ILE A 166 15.11 -36.55 -9.87
N GLU A 167 15.97 -37.29 -9.17
CA GLU A 167 17.03 -36.72 -8.33
C GLU A 167 17.98 -35.80 -9.12
N GLU A 168 18.44 -36.26 -10.29
CA GLU A 168 19.29 -35.46 -11.17
C GLU A 168 18.58 -34.18 -11.67
N MET A 169 17.31 -34.27 -12.06
CA MET A 169 16.56 -33.11 -12.57
C MET A 169 16.25 -32.11 -11.45
N VAL A 170 15.93 -32.58 -10.24
CA VAL A 170 15.73 -31.71 -9.08
C VAL A 170 17.02 -30.97 -8.72
N GLU A 171 18.17 -31.64 -8.72
CA GLU A 171 19.46 -30.99 -8.44
C GLU A 171 19.82 -29.94 -9.50
N LYS A 172 19.55 -30.22 -10.78
CA LYS A 172 19.70 -29.23 -11.85
C LYS A 172 18.74 -28.05 -11.70
N ALA A 173 17.49 -28.30 -11.32
CA ALA A 173 16.50 -27.26 -11.09
C ALA A 173 16.89 -26.37 -9.89
N LYS A 174 17.39 -26.94 -8.79
CA LYS A 174 17.91 -26.17 -7.65
C LYS A 174 19.01 -25.20 -8.06
N LYS A 175 20.00 -25.67 -8.82
CA LYS A 175 21.10 -24.82 -9.32
C LYS A 175 20.62 -23.70 -10.23
N GLU A 176 19.64 -23.98 -11.08
CA GLU A 176 19.06 -22.98 -11.98
C GLU A 176 18.29 -21.90 -11.20
N VAL A 177 17.45 -22.31 -10.25
CA VAL A 177 16.72 -21.37 -9.38
C VAL A 177 17.69 -20.55 -8.54
N ASP A 178 18.75 -21.15 -7.96
CA ASP A 178 19.76 -20.42 -7.18
C ASP A 178 20.51 -19.38 -8.03
N ASN A 179 20.85 -19.71 -9.28
CA ASN A 179 21.47 -18.77 -10.21
C ASN A 179 20.51 -17.63 -10.56
N TYR A 180 19.24 -17.96 -10.83
CA TYR A 180 18.22 -16.95 -11.13
C TYR A 180 17.99 -16.01 -9.94
N ILE A 181 17.91 -16.54 -8.71
CA ILE A 181 17.84 -15.73 -7.47
C ILE A 181 19.00 -14.75 -7.42
N ARG A 182 20.23 -15.23 -7.67
CA ARG A 182 21.41 -14.37 -7.63
C ARG A 182 21.36 -13.28 -8.69
N GLU A 183 21.01 -13.62 -9.93
CA GLU A 183 20.87 -12.67 -11.04
C GLU A 183 19.82 -11.60 -10.73
N GLN A 184 18.65 -11.99 -10.21
CA GLN A 184 17.59 -11.05 -9.82
C GLN A 184 18.01 -10.12 -8.68
N GLY A 185 18.74 -10.64 -7.69
CA GLY A 185 19.31 -9.82 -6.61
C GLY A 185 20.33 -8.82 -7.13
N GLU A 186 21.26 -9.25 -7.98
CA GLU A 186 22.28 -8.39 -8.59
C GLU A 186 21.63 -7.30 -9.48
N GLN A 187 20.61 -7.67 -10.27
CA GLN A 187 19.83 -6.74 -11.09
C GLN A 187 19.10 -5.70 -10.24
N ALA A 188 18.43 -6.10 -9.16
CA ALA A 188 17.70 -5.19 -8.29
C ALA A 188 18.62 -4.15 -7.63
N VAL A 189 19.79 -4.58 -7.17
CA VAL A 189 20.81 -3.70 -6.57
C VAL A 189 21.39 -2.74 -7.62
N PHE A 190 21.59 -3.20 -8.85
CA PHE A 190 22.03 -2.38 -9.96
C PHE A 190 21.01 -1.31 -10.35
N GLU A 191 19.74 -1.70 -10.56
CA GLU A 191 18.66 -0.79 -10.97
C GLU A 191 18.36 0.29 -9.91
N THR A 192 18.40 -0.09 -8.63
CA THR A 192 18.21 0.86 -7.52
C THR A 192 19.44 1.75 -7.28
N ASN A 193 20.58 1.44 -7.91
CA ASN A 193 21.86 2.13 -7.78
C ASN A 193 22.39 2.13 -6.33
N ILE A 194 22.30 0.97 -5.67
CA ILE A 194 22.84 0.74 -4.33
C ILE A 194 24.16 -0.02 -4.46
N HIS A 195 25.15 0.33 -3.65
CA HIS A 195 26.47 -0.28 -3.70
C HIS A 195 26.92 -0.77 -2.32
N GLY A 196 27.82 -1.75 -2.30
CA GLY A 196 28.43 -2.26 -1.06
C GLY A 196 27.46 -3.03 -0.16
N LEU A 197 26.48 -3.72 -0.74
CA LEU A 197 25.68 -4.72 -0.02
C LEU A 197 26.47 -6.02 0.11
N HIS A 198 26.29 -6.71 1.23
CA HIS A 198 26.87 -8.04 1.42
C HIS A 198 26.22 -9.04 0.46
N MET A 199 27.00 -9.99 -0.09
CA MET A 199 26.52 -10.95 -1.10
C MET A 199 25.31 -11.76 -0.61
N GLU A 200 25.29 -12.11 0.68
CA GLU A 200 24.13 -12.79 1.28
C GLU A 200 22.86 -11.92 1.30
N ILE A 201 22.98 -10.59 1.51
CA ILE A 201 21.82 -9.69 1.39
C ILE A 201 21.34 -9.66 -0.06
N VAL A 202 22.26 -9.60 -1.03
CA VAL A 202 21.91 -9.64 -2.46
C VAL A 202 21.14 -10.92 -2.80
N LYS A 203 21.59 -12.07 -2.28
CA LYS A 203 20.90 -13.35 -2.44
C LYS A 203 19.50 -13.34 -1.79
N LEU A 204 19.37 -12.76 -0.60
CA LEU A 204 18.08 -12.63 0.09
C LEU A 204 17.11 -11.72 -0.66
N ILE A 205 17.59 -10.60 -1.21
CA ILE A 205 16.80 -9.72 -2.10
C ILE A 205 16.29 -10.53 -3.29
N GLY A 206 17.15 -11.30 -3.94
CA GLY A 206 16.76 -12.15 -5.06
C GLY A 206 15.68 -13.20 -4.73
N ARG A 207 15.63 -13.69 -3.48
CA ARG A 207 14.57 -14.63 -3.04
C ARG A 207 13.19 -13.98 -3.02
N LEU A 208 13.12 -12.65 -2.83
CA LEU A 208 11.86 -11.90 -2.85
C LEU A 208 11.15 -11.96 -4.21
N THR A 209 11.85 -12.33 -5.29
CA THR A 209 11.24 -12.58 -6.62
C THR A 209 10.19 -13.68 -6.56
N PHE A 210 10.34 -14.67 -5.69
CA PHE A 210 9.37 -15.75 -5.53
C PHE A 210 8.31 -15.45 -4.46
N ARG A 211 8.39 -14.29 -3.81
CA ARG A 211 7.46 -13.92 -2.74
C ARG A 211 6.41 -12.96 -3.28
N THR A 212 5.15 -13.29 -3.00
CA THR A 212 4.01 -12.42 -3.27
C THR A 212 3.34 -12.07 -1.94
N SER A 213 2.98 -10.81 -1.75
CA SER A 213 2.11 -10.38 -0.65
C SER A 213 1.00 -9.52 -1.21
N TYR A 214 -0.24 -9.78 -0.79
CA TYR A 214 -1.44 -9.09 -1.29
C TYR A 214 -1.57 -9.04 -2.82
N GLY A 215 -0.99 -10.00 -3.55
CA GLY A 215 -1.03 -10.05 -5.02
C GLY A 215 0.08 -9.26 -5.72
N GLN A 216 1.00 -8.64 -4.97
CA GLN A 216 2.19 -7.97 -5.50
C GLN A 216 3.46 -8.78 -5.25
N ASN A 217 4.35 -8.79 -6.24
CA ASN A 217 5.69 -9.36 -6.10
C ASN A 217 6.54 -8.48 -5.17
N ILE A 218 7.13 -9.06 -4.12
CA ILE A 218 7.82 -8.31 -3.07
C ILE A 218 9.14 -7.70 -3.56
N LEU A 219 9.87 -8.35 -4.46
CA LEU A 219 11.08 -7.74 -5.02
C LEU A 219 10.74 -6.45 -5.78
N LYS A 220 9.74 -6.52 -6.67
CA LYS A 220 9.27 -5.35 -7.43
C LYS A 220 8.78 -4.24 -6.51
N HIS A 221 8.00 -4.58 -5.49
CA HIS A 221 7.55 -3.65 -4.46
C HIS A 221 8.74 -2.99 -3.74
N SER A 222 9.71 -3.77 -3.27
CA SER A 222 10.90 -3.24 -2.57
C SER A 222 11.74 -2.31 -3.45
N MET A 223 11.87 -2.62 -4.75
CA MET A 223 12.52 -1.75 -5.71
C MET A 223 11.74 -0.44 -5.92
N GLU A 224 10.42 -0.50 -6.04
CA GLU A 224 9.57 0.68 -6.14
C GLU A 224 9.69 1.57 -4.90
N VAL A 225 9.61 0.98 -3.69
CA VAL A 225 9.78 1.69 -2.42
C VAL A 225 11.15 2.37 -2.35
N SER A 226 12.22 1.68 -2.76
CA SER A 226 13.56 2.26 -2.89
C SER A 226 13.58 3.47 -3.82
N HIS A 227 12.97 3.38 -5.00
CA HIS A 227 12.90 4.49 -5.95
C HIS A 227 12.09 5.68 -5.42
N LEU A 228 10.91 5.44 -4.87
CA LEU A 228 10.04 6.47 -4.30
C LEU A 228 10.72 7.17 -3.14
N ALA A 229 11.26 6.43 -2.17
CA ALA A 229 11.97 6.98 -1.02
C ALA A 229 13.17 7.81 -1.46
N GLY A 230 13.94 7.34 -2.45
CA GLY A 230 15.07 8.07 -3.01
C GLY A 230 14.69 9.37 -3.73
N LEU A 231 13.59 9.38 -4.48
CA LEU A 231 13.09 10.59 -5.15
C LEU A 231 12.59 11.62 -4.13
N MET A 232 11.80 11.19 -3.15
CA MET A 232 11.32 12.09 -2.09
C MET A 232 12.48 12.64 -1.26
N ALA A 233 13.48 11.82 -0.95
CA ALA A 233 14.67 12.26 -0.22
C ALA A 233 15.45 13.34 -0.98
N ALA A 234 15.58 13.19 -2.30
CA ALA A 234 16.27 14.18 -3.13
C ALA A 234 15.56 15.54 -3.13
N GLU A 235 14.23 15.56 -3.22
CA GLU A 235 13.43 16.79 -3.21
C GLU A 235 13.41 17.47 -1.83
N LEU A 236 13.48 16.69 -0.75
CA LEU A 236 13.46 17.20 0.62
C LEU A 236 14.85 17.50 1.21
N GLY A 237 15.93 17.18 0.48
CA GLY A 237 17.30 17.37 0.94
C GLY A 237 17.78 16.36 2.00
N ALA A 238 17.13 15.19 2.08
CA ALA A 238 17.52 14.08 2.95
C ALA A 238 18.57 13.16 2.27
N ASP A 239 19.11 12.17 3.00
CA ASP A 239 20.10 11.25 2.43
C ASP A 239 19.46 10.23 1.49
N VAL A 240 19.61 10.48 0.19
CA VAL A 240 19.10 9.62 -0.89
C VAL A 240 19.66 8.19 -0.83
N LYS A 241 20.91 8.01 -0.40
CA LYS A 241 21.54 6.68 -0.34
C LYS A 241 20.94 5.85 0.78
N ILE A 242 20.75 6.46 1.95
CA ILE A 242 20.12 5.79 3.11
C ILE A 242 18.66 5.47 2.77
N ALA A 243 17.90 6.42 2.23
CA ALA A 243 16.48 6.22 1.88
C ALA A 243 16.28 5.09 0.86
N LYS A 244 17.09 5.04 -0.21
CA LYS A 244 17.06 3.94 -1.19
C LYS A 244 17.43 2.60 -0.57
N ARG A 245 18.52 2.57 0.21
CA ARG A 245 19.01 1.33 0.83
C ARG A 245 18.02 0.78 1.83
N ALA A 246 17.45 1.61 2.69
CA ALA A 246 16.38 1.22 3.60
C ALA A 246 15.11 0.80 2.84
N GLY A 247 14.71 1.54 1.80
CA GLY A 247 13.55 1.18 0.98
C GLY A 247 13.69 -0.19 0.30
N LEU A 248 14.88 -0.56 -0.20
CA LEU A 248 15.10 -1.89 -0.78
C LEU A 248 15.09 -3.02 0.27
N LEU A 249 15.49 -2.71 1.51
CA LEU A 249 15.68 -3.70 2.58
C LEU A 249 14.54 -3.78 3.59
N HIS A 250 13.56 -2.87 3.56
CA HIS A 250 12.48 -2.78 4.56
C HIS A 250 11.74 -4.11 4.76
N ASP A 251 11.55 -4.85 3.67
CA ASP A 251 10.83 -6.12 3.63
C ASP A 251 11.74 -7.37 3.53
N LEU A 252 13.05 -7.22 3.78
CA LEU A 252 14.04 -8.30 3.63
C LEU A 252 13.68 -9.55 4.42
N GLY A 253 13.01 -9.40 5.57
CA GLY A 253 12.58 -10.51 6.40
C GLY A 253 11.60 -11.47 5.71
N LYS A 254 10.83 -11.01 4.72
CA LYS A 254 9.90 -11.86 3.93
C LYS A 254 10.62 -12.88 3.04
N ALA A 255 11.95 -12.81 2.94
CA ALA A 255 12.75 -13.80 2.22
C ALA A 255 12.94 -15.12 2.99
N VAL A 256 12.77 -15.11 4.32
CA VAL A 256 13.04 -16.24 5.22
C VAL A 256 11.99 -16.43 6.34
N ASP A 257 10.86 -15.74 6.26
CA ASP A 257 9.75 -15.78 7.23
C ASP A 257 9.10 -17.17 7.41
N HIS A 258 9.30 -18.10 6.47
CA HIS A 258 8.84 -19.49 6.61
C HIS A 258 9.89 -20.41 7.28
N GLU A 259 11.14 -19.96 7.37
CA GLU A 259 12.25 -20.71 7.97
C GLU A 259 12.51 -20.26 9.43
N VAL A 260 12.16 -19.00 9.74
CA VAL A 260 12.40 -18.37 11.04
C VAL A 260 11.09 -17.85 11.61
N GLU A 261 10.77 -18.26 12.83
CA GLU A 261 9.57 -17.81 13.54
C GLU A 261 9.75 -16.37 14.04
N GLY A 262 8.81 -15.48 13.70
CA GLY A 262 8.78 -14.09 14.15
C GLY A 262 8.16 -13.13 13.13
N PRO A 263 7.90 -11.86 13.51
CA PRO A 263 7.47 -10.84 12.58
C PRO A 263 8.58 -10.52 11.57
N HIS A 264 8.23 -10.31 10.29
CA HIS A 264 9.21 -10.09 9.22
C HIS A 264 10.07 -8.85 9.47
N VAL A 265 9.54 -7.84 10.17
CA VAL A 265 10.30 -6.65 10.59
C VAL A 265 11.50 -7.06 11.45
N ALA A 266 11.25 -7.80 12.53
CA ALA A 266 12.31 -8.22 13.45
C ALA A 266 13.35 -9.12 12.75
N ILE A 267 12.88 -10.03 11.90
CA ILE A 267 13.74 -10.90 11.09
C ILE A 267 14.61 -10.04 10.14
N GLY A 268 14.02 -9.06 9.47
CA GLY A 268 14.71 -8.15 8.56
C GLY A 268 15.79 -7.33 9.26
N VAL A 269 15.46 -6.75 10.42
CA VAL A 269 16.41 -6.01 11.27
C VAL A 269 17.58 -6.90 11.70
N ASP A 270 17.30 -8.12 12.15
CA ASP A 270 18.34 -9.06 12.57
C ASP A 270 19.25 -9.49 11.42
N LEU A 271 18.70 -9.75 10.24
CA LEU A 271 19.47 -10.07 9.04
C LEU A 271 20.37 -8.90 8.63
N ALA A 272 19.81 -7.70 8.52
CA ALA A 272 20.56 -6.49 8.18
C ALA A 272 21.68 -6.21 9.21
N ARG A 273 21.40 -6.43 10.51
CA ARG A 273 22.37 -6.26 11.59
C ARG A 273 23.50 -7.28 11.50
N ARG A 274 23.21 -8.56 11.25
CA ARG A 274 24.23 -9.61 11.06
C ARG A 274 25.22 -9.28 9.95
N TYR A 275 24.74 -8.65 8.89
CA TYR A 275 25.54 -8.23 7.74
C TYR A 275 26.07 -6.80 7.82
N LYS A 276 26.02 -6.18 9.02
CA LYS A 276 26.65 -4.89 9.35
C LYS A 276 26.08 -3.68 8.59
N GLU A 277 24.77 -3.67 8.34
CA GLU A 277 24.08 -2.47 7.88
C GLU A 277 24.12 -1.34 8.92
N SER A 278 23.98 -0.10 8.47
CA SER A 278 24.08 1.09 9.33
C SER A 278 22.87 1.23 10.25
N LYS A 279 23.03 1.96 11.36
CA LYS A 279 21.95 2.13 12.35
C LYS A 279 20.73 2.83 11.75
N GLU A 280 20.96 3.77 10.85
CA GLU A 280 19.92 4.52 10.15
C GLU A 280 19.10 3.59 9.24
N VAL A 281 19.74 2.67 8.53
CA VAL A 281 19.05 1.65 7.72
C VAL A 281 18.27 0.68 8.62
N LEU A 282 18.87 0.21 9.72
CA LEU A 282 18.19 -0.67 10.67
C LEU A 282 16.95 -0.02 11.28
N HIS A 283 17.06 1.25 11.68
CA HIS A 283 15.95 2.02 12.25
C HIS A 283 14.82 2.23 11.22
N ALA A 284 15.15 2.55 9.97
CA ALA A 284 14.15 2.67 8.92
C ALA A 284 13.44 1.34 8.61
N ILE A 285 14.16 0.20 8.66
CA ILE A 285 13.54 -1.13 8.56
C ILE A 285 12.65 -1.39 9.79
N GLU A 286 13.05 -0.99 11.00
CA GLU A 286 12.25 -1.21 12.21
C GLU A 286 10.97 -0.36 12.25
N ALA A 287 11.04 0.88 11.78
CA ALA A 287 9.96 1.85 11.88
C ALA A 287 8.93 1.80 10.72
N HIS A 288 9.19 1.07 9.62
CA HIS A 288 8.36 1.20 8.41
C HIS A 288 6.88 0.84 8.60
N HIS A 289 6.55 -0.10 9.49
CA HIS A 289 5.16 -0.42 9.86
C HIS A 289 4.59 0.44 11.01
N GLY A 290 5.37 1.34 11.58
CA GLY A 290 4.96 2.19 12.70
C GLY A 290 5.06 1.52 14.07
N ASP A 291 5.75 0.38 14.16
CA ASP A 291 6.02 -0.31 15.43
C ASP A 291 6.93 0.51 16.36
N VAL A 292 7.80 1.33 15.76
CA VAL A 292 8.70 2.27 16.43
C VAL A 292 8.54 3.64 15.81
N GLU A 293 8.65 4.69 16.62
CA GLU A 293 8.54 6.07 16.16
C GLU A 293 9.73 6.43 15.24
N PRO A 294 9.49 7.02 14.06
CA PRO A 294 10.56 7.36 13.14
C PRO A 294 11.35 8.58 13.64
N GLU A 295 12.58 8.36 14.07
CA GLU A 295 13.54 9.38 14.51
C GLU A 295 14.25 10.11 13.35
N THR A 296 14.15 9.59 12.12
CA THR A 296 14.85 10.11 10.94
C THR A 296 13.89 10.43 9.80
N VAL A 297 14.25 11.40 8.96
CA VAL A 297 13.45 11.75 7.77
C VAL A 297 13.38 10.55 6.84
N GLU A 298 14.48 9.82 6.67
CA GLU A 298 14.56 8.63 5.82
C GLU A 298 13.58 7.53 6.25
N ALA A 299 13.41 7.29 7.55
CA ALA A 299 12.42 6.34 8.06
C ALA A 299 10.98 6.75 7.69
N ILE A 300 10.65 8.04 7.83
CA ILE A 300 9.34 8.58 7.42
C ILE A 300 9.13 8.40 5.91
N LEU A 301 10.18 8.64 5.11
CA LEU A 301 10.11 8.50 3.66
C LEU A 301 9.94 7.06 3.19
N VAL A 302 10.59 6.10 3.86
CA VAL A 302 10.40 4.67 3.59
C VAL A 302 8.97 4.25 3.93
N GLN A 303 8.45 4.67 5.09
CA GLN A 303 7.06 4.40 5.47
C GLN A 303 6.06 5.00 4.49
N ALA A 304 6.27 6.24 4.04
CA ALA A 304 5.43 6.88 3.04
C ALA A 304 5.51 6.14 1.69
N ALA A 305 6.71 5.74 1.26
CA ALA A 305 6.93 5.02 0.02
C ALA A 305 6.27 3.63 0.02
N ASP A 306 6.36 2.88 1.12
CA ASP A 306 5.68 1.60 1.33
C ASP A 306 4.15 1.77 1.20
N ALA A 307 3.59 2.73 1.94
CA ALA A 307 2.16 3.02 1.88
C ALA A 307 1.69 3.41 0.46
N ILE A 308 2.49 4.20 -0.28
CA ILE A 308 2.19 4.59 -1.66
C ILE A 308 2.20 3.36 -2.59
N SER A 309 3.22 2.51 -2.49
CA SER A 309 3.34 1.29 -3.33
C SER A 309 2.20 0.29 -3.03
N ALA A 310 1.83 0.14 -1.76
CA ALA A 310 0.76 -0.77 -1.32
C ALA A 310 -0.67 -0.27 -1.62
N ALA A 311 -0.88 1.05 -1.72
CA ALA A 311 -2.20 1.66 -1.91
C ALA A 311 -2.60 1.87 -3.39
N ARG A 312 -1.74 1.57 -4.36
CA ARG A 312 -2.06 1.80 -5.79
C ARG A 312 -3.26 0.96 -6.26
N PRO A 313 -4.24 1.55 -6.97
CA PRO A 313 -5.35 0.80 -7.56
C PRO A 313 -4.83 -0.32 -8.46
N GLY A 314 -5.23 -1.57 -8.19
CA GLY A 314 -4.70 -2.77 -8.87
C GLY A 314 -3.70 -3.59 -8.02
N ALA A 315 -3.07 -2.98 -7.00
CA ALA A 315 -2.26 -3.67 -5.98
C ALA A 315 -3.10 -4.55 -5.07
N ARG A 316 -4.31 -4.07 -4.75
CA ARG A 316 -5.34 -4.79 -4.01
C ARG A 316 -6.51 -5.04 -4.94
N ARG A 317 -6.42 -6.05 -5.79
CA ARG A 317 -7.66 -6.70 -6.21
C ARG A 317 -8.25 -7.32 -4.94
N GLU A 318 -9.51 -7.01 -4.61
CA GLU A 318 -10.31 -7.90 -3.77
C GLU A 318 -9.95 -9.32 -4.19
N THR A 319 -9.49 -10.15 -3.25
CA THR A 319 -9.15 -11.54 -3.56
C THR A 319 -10.32 -12.11 -4.35
N LEU A 320 -10.03 -12.78 -5.47
CA LEU A 320 -11.07 -13.36 -6.33
C LEU A 320 -12.09 -14.15 -5.49
N GLU A 321 -11.61 -14.74 -4.39
CA GLU A 321 -12.40 -15.39 -3.35
C GLU A 321 -13.36 -14.47 -2.58
N THR A 322 -12.96 -13.27 -2.15
CA THR A 322 -13.86 -12.29 -1.51
C THR A 322 -14.91 -11.80 -2.50
N TYR A 323 -14.49 -11.56 -3.75
CA TYR A 323 -15.41 -11.19 -4.83
C TYR A 323 -16.40 -12.33 -5.15
N ILE A 324 -15.95 -13.58 -5.21
CA ILE A 324 -16.83 -14.75 -5.39
C ILE A 324 -17.77 -14.91 -4.20
N LYS A 325 -17.26 -14.86 -2.96
CA LYS A 325 -18.08 -14.93 -1.73
C LYS A 325 -19.13 -13.82 -1.70
N ARG A 326 -18.79 -12.63 -2.20
CA ARG A 326 -19.72 -11.51 -2.32
C ARG A 326 -20.82 -11.77 -3.35
N LEU A 327 -20.48 -12.27 -4.54
CA LEU A 327 -21.48 -12.65 -5.54
C LEU A 327 -22.37 -13.79 -5.02
N GLN A 328 -21.78 -14.79 -4.37
CA GLN A 328 -22.51 -15.90 -3.73
C GLN A 328 -23.46 -15.39 -2.67
N LYS A 329 -23.01 -14.50 -1.76
CA LYS A 329 -23.86 -13.91 -0.74
C LYS A 329 -25.03 -13.11 -1.33
N LEU A 330 -24.78 -12.41 -2.45
CA LEU A 330 -25.80 -11.64 -3.16
C LEU A 330 -26.86 -12.57 -3.81
N GLU A 331 -26.43 -13.70 -4.38
CA GLU A 331 -27.31 -14.77 -4.88
C GLU A 331 -28.03 -15.51 -3.74
N GLU A 332 -27.39 -15.75 -2.61
CA GLU A 332 -27.99 -16.37 -1.42
C GLU A 332 -29.10 -15.51 -0.82
N ILE A 333 -28.86 -14.20 -0.66
CA ILE A 333 -29.88 -13.25 -0.16
C ILE A 333 -31.11 -13.30 -1.06
N ALA A 334 -30.92 -13.21 -2.38
CA ALA A 334 -32.03 -13.31 -3.31
C ALA A 334 -32.71 -14.68 -3.24
N SER A 335 -31.96 -15.78 -3.28
CA SER A 335 -32.53 -17.14 -3.28
C SER A 335 -33.24 -17.51 -1.98
N SER A 336 -33.02 -16.75 -0.89
CA SER A 336 -33.68 -16.96 0.40
C SER A 336 -35.15 -16.53 0.44
N PHE A 337 -35.63 -15.75 -0.52
CA PHE A 337 -37.03 -15.32 -0.56
C PHE A 337 -37.93 -16.39 -1.17
N GLU A 338 -39.12 -16.54 -0.59
CA GLU A 338 -40.11 -17.52 -1.04
C GLU A 338 -40.60 -17.23 -2.46
N GLY A 339 -40.75 -18.28 -3.28
CA GLY A 339 -41.22 -18.16 -4.66
C GLY A 339 -40.12 -17.88 -5.69
N ILE A 340 -38.86 -17.76 -5.29
CA ILE A 340 -37.73 -17.65 -6.23
C ILE A 340 -37.29 -19.05 -6.67
N GLU A 341 -37.07 -19.19 -7.98
CA GLU A 341 -36.57 -20.41 -8.59
C GLU A 341 -35.06 -20.39 -8.73
N ARG A 342 -34.50 -19.28 -9.25
CA ARG A 342 -33.06 -19.09 -9.46
C ARG A 342 -32.68 -17.61 -9.34
N SER A 343 -31.46 -17.33 -8.92
CA SER A 343 -30.88 -15.99 -8.98
C SER A 343 -29.46 -16.03 -9.53
N PHE A 344 -29.07 -14.95 -10.21
CA PHE A 344 -27.76 -14.83 -10.85
C PHE A 344 -27.24 -13.40 -10.69
N ALA A 345 -26.04 -13.24 -10.17
CA ALA A 345 -25.34 -11.96 -10.18
C ALA A 345 -24.61 -11.78 -11.52
N ILE A 346 -24.95 -10.71 -12.24
CA ILE A 346 -24.45 -10.36 -13.59
C ILE A 346 -23.70 -9.03 -13.52
N GLN A 347 -22.89 -8.73 -14.54
CA GLN A 347 -22.15 -7.46 -14.67
C GLN A 347 -21.28 -7.16 -13.44
N ALA A 348 -20.51 -8.16 -13.03
CA ALA A 348 -19.65 -8.07 -11.86
C ALA A 348 -20.36 -7.63 -10.57
N GLY A 349 -21.57 -8.13 -10.34
CA GLY A 349 -22.36 -7.86 -9.14
C GLY A 349 -23.16 -6.56 -9.19
N ARG A 350 -23.13 -5.80 -10.30
CA ARG A 350 -23.92 -4.58 -10.49
C ARG A 350 -25.34 -4.83 -10.97
N GLU A 351 -25.65 -6.04 -11.40
CA GLU A 351 -27.01 -6.47 -11.71
C GLU A 351 -27.27 -7.82 -11.05
N ILE A 352 -28.45 -8.02 -10.48
CA ILE A 352 -28.92 -9.34 -10.09
C ILE A 352 -30.19 -9.67 -10.85
N ARG A 353 -30.22 -10.86 -11.45
CA ARG A 353 -31.36 -11.37 -12.20
C ARG A 353 -32.00 -12.51 -11.45
N ILE A 354 -33.28 -12.39 -11.17
CA ILE A 354 -34.04 -13.28 -10.30
C ILE A 354 -35.19 -13.87 -11.10
N MET A 355 -35.21 -15.18 -11.22
CA MET A 355 -36.31 -15.92 -11.85
C MET A 355 -37.26 -16.40 -10.77
N VAL A 356 -38.53 -16.02 -10.89
CA VAL A 356 -39.58 -16.44 -9.94
C VAL A 356 -40.42 -17.56 -10.51
N LYS A 357 -40.95 -18.42 -9.63
CA LYS A 357 -41.92 -19.46 -9.98
C LYS A 357 -43.24 -18.81 -10.36
N PRO A 358 -43.73 -18.95 -11.60
CA PRO A 358 -44.94 -18.27 -12.04
C PRO A 358 -46.20 -18.63 -11.25
N ASP A 359 -46.24 -19.85 -10.69
CA ASP A 359 -47.33 -20.38 -9.89
C ASP A 359 -47.35 -19.84 -8.45
N SER A 360 -46.23 -19.31 -7.96
CA SER A 360 -46.07 -18.84 -6.57
C SER A 360 -46.10 -17.32 -6.45
N ILE A 361 -45.69 -16.59 -7.48
CA ILE A 361 -45.63 -15.12 -7.50
C ILE A 361 -46.47 -14.59 -8.66
N ASN A 362 -47.45 -13.74 -8.34
CA ASN A 362 -48.28 -13.04 -9.33
C ASN A 362 -47.67 -11.70 -9.77
N ASP A 363 -48.22 -11.07 -10.81
CA ASP A 363 -47.63 -9.86 -11.42
C ASP A 363 -47.54 -8.67 -10.45
N ASP A 364 -48.50 -8.53 -9.54
CA ASP A 364 -48.49 -7.49 -8.52
C ASP A 364 -47.43 -7.74 -7.45
N GLN A 365 -47.21 -9.00 -7.08
CA GLN A 365 -46.21 -9.43 -6.10
C GLN A 365 -44.78 -9.27 -6.62
N ILE A 366 -44.52 -9.35 -7.93
CA ILE A 366 -43.17 -9.18 -8.51
C ILE A 366 -42.55 -7.85 -8.08
N VAL A 367 -43.32 -6.77 -8.09
CA VAL A 367 -42.83 -5.43 -7.73
C VAL A 367 -42.48 -5.34 -6.25
N HIS A 368 -43.26 -6.00 -5.39
CA HIS A 368 -43.00 -6.08 -3.95
C HIS A 368 -41.76 -6.93 -3.66
N THR A 369 -41.67 -8.12 -4.27
CA THR A 369 -40.51 -9.00 -4.15
C THR A 369 -39.22 -8.30 -4.57
N ALA A 370 -39.24 -7.53 -5.67
CA ALA A 370 -38.08 -6.75 -6.11
C ALA A 370 -37.64 -5.72 -5.05
N ARG A 371 -38.59 -5.00 -4.43
CA ARG A 371 -38.29 -3.99 -3.40
C ARG A 371 -37.76 -4.61 -2.11
N ASP A 372 -38.33 -5.73 -1.68
CA ASP A 372 -37.91 -6.40 -0.45
C ASP A 372 -36.49 -6.96 -0.58
N ILE A 373 -36.14 -7.47 -1.77
CA ILE A 373 -34.78 -7.94 -2.07
C ILE A 373 -33.79 -6.78 -2.11
N VAL A 374 -34.15 -5.65 -2.74
CA VAL A 374 -33.29 -4.43 -2.72
C VAL A 374 -32.99 -4.02 -1.29
N LYS A 375 -34.02 -3.91 -0.45
CA LYS A 375 -33.87 -3.47 0.94
C LYS A 375 -32.96 -4.41 1.74
N ARG A 376 -33.12 -5.72 1.56
CA ARG A 376 -32.29 -6.70 2.25
C ARG A 376 -30.84 -6.71 1.78
N ILE A 377 -30.60 -6.44 0.49
CA ILE A 377 -29.25 -6.24 -0.03
C ILE A 377 -28.62 -4.98 0.58
N GLU A 378 -29.36 -3.87 0.70
CA GLU A 378 -28.88 -2.64 1.34
C GLU A 378 -28.54 -2.84 2.83
N ASP A 379 -29.32 -3.65 3.54
CA ASP A 379 -29.13 -3.91 4.97
C ASP A 379 -27.97 -4.91 5.26
N GLU A 380 -27.73 -5.89 4.38
CA GLU A 380 -26.79 -7.01 4.64
C GLU A 380 -25.45 -6.95 3.86
N LEU A 381 -25.35 -6.07 2.86
CA LEU A 381 -24.18 -5.94 1.97
C LEU A 381 -23.79 -4.47 1.75
N GLU A 382 -22.57 -4.11 2.14
CA GLU A 382 -21.97 -2.83 1.73
C GLU A 382 -21.54 -2.90 0.26
N TYR A 383 -22.08 -2.01 -0.58
CA TYR A 383 -21.75 -1.96 -2.01
C TYR A 383 -21.40 -0.54 -2.49
N PRO A 384 -20.22 -0.33 -3.12
CA PRO A 384 -19.89 0.95 -3.72
C PRO A 384 -20.64 1.10 -5.05
N GLY A 385 -21.75 1.84 -5.02
CA GLY A 385 -22.57 2.15 -6.18
C GLY A 385 -23.94 1.49 -6.16
N GLN A 386 -24.67 1.58 -7.27
CA GLN A 386 -26.04 1.06 -7.39
C GLN A 386 -26.04 -0.37 -7.94
N ILE A 387 -26.84 -1.24 -7.33
CA ILE A 387 -27.14 -2.59 -7.83
C ILE A 387 -28.52 -2.58 -8.50
N LYS A 388 -28.60 -3.06 -9.73
CA LYS A 388 -29.85 -3.21 -10.47
C LYS A 388 -30.48 -4.56 -10.18
N VAL A 389 -31.66 -4.58 -9.56
CA VAL A 389 -32.42 -5.82 -9.31
C VAL A 389 -33.47 -6.03 -10.41
N ASN A 390 -33.33 -7.11 -11.17
CA ASN A 390 -34.27 -7.51 -12.22
C ASN A 390 -34.98 -8.80 -11.82
N VAL A 391 -36.28 -8.71 -11.52
CA VAL A 391 -37.14 -9.87 -11.25
C VAL A 391 -37.92 -10.22 -12.51
N ILE A 392 -37.83 -11.47 -12.94
CA ILE A 392 -38.39 -11.99 -14.19
C ILE A 392 -39.32 -13.15 -13.87
N ARG A 393 -40.57 -13.05 -14.30
CA ARG A 393 -41.54 -14.15 -14.33
C ARG A 393 -41.69 -14.62 -15.77
N GLU A 394 -41.40 -15.87 -16.05
CA GLU A 394 -41.46 -16.44 -17.40
C GLU A 394 -42.30 -17.72 -17.39
N THR A 395 -43.36 -17.77 -18.20
CA THR A 395 -44.16 -18.98 -18.42
C THR A 395 -43.86 -19.51 -19.81
N ARG A 396 -43.41 -20.77 -19.90
CA ARG A 396 -43.13 -21.43 -21.18
C ARG A 396 -44.16 -22.53 -21.45
N ALA A 397 -44.89 -22.41 -22.55
CA ALA A 397 -45.72 -23.48 -23.08
C ALA A 397 -45.04 -24.07 -24.33
N ILE A 398 -44.90 -25.40 -24.37
CA ILE A 398 -44.27 -26.12 -25.48
C ILE A 398 -45.29 -27.12 -26.01
N GLU A 399 -45.66 -26.98 -27.29
CA GLU A 399 -46.44 -27.98 -28.02
C GLU A 399 -45.63 -28.51 -29.20
N TYR A 400 -45.86 -29.78 -29.53
CA TYR A 400 -45.28 -30.43 -30.68
C TYR A 400 -46.40 -30.79 -31.66
N ALA A 401 -46.34 -30.23 -32.86
CA ALA A 401 -47.20 -30.66 -33.97
C ALA A 401 -46.70 -32.02 -34.50
N LYS A 402 -47.63 -32.87 -34.95
CA LYS A 402 -47.31 -34.13 -35.62
C LYS A 402 -47.14 -33.95 -37.11
#